data_AF-A0A933THD0-F1
#
_entry.id   AF-A0A933THD0-F1
#
_cell.length_a   1.000
_cell.length_b   1.000
_cell.length_c   1.000
_cell.angle_alpha   90.00
_cell.angle_beta   90.00
_cell.angle_gamma   90.00
#
_symmetry.space_group_name_H-M   'P 1'
#
loop_
_entity.id
_entity.type
_entity.pdbx_description
1 polymer ?
#
loop_
_entity_poly.entity_id
_entity_poly.type
_entity_poly.pdbx_seq_one_letter_code
_entity_poly.pdbx_strand_id
1 'polypeptide(L)'
;MKNERIFEDVLRGNPSARWFDSKPGAQLRAAREYRGMSQRALAEGSGIDQATISRLEAGSDARFSTWRRLFAVLGFLSAFALHESSEEAADLCAEEMETRLQRMADKTPAPRRRP
;
A
#
# COMPACT_ATOMS: atom_id res chain seq x y z
N MET A 1 -24.18 5.14 -3.09
CA MET A 1 -25.13 4.46 -2.18
C MET A 1 -24.64 3.13 -1.59
N LYS A 2 -24.30 2.06 -2.33
CA LYS A 2 -23.76 0.82 -1.71
C LYS A 2 -22.33 0.95 -1.17
N ASN A 3 -21.48 1.77 -1.81
CA ASN A 3 -20.07 1.92 -1.45
C ASN A 3 -19.84 2.88 -0.28
N GLU A 4 -20.72 3.87 -0.05
CA GLU A 4 -20.60 4.82 1.07
C GLU A 4 -20.82 4.14 2.42
N ARG A 5 -21.77 3.19 2.50
CA ARG A 5 -22.10 2.50 3.75
C ARG A 5 -20.97 1.58 4.23
N ILE A 6 -20.31 0.89 3.29
CA ILE A 6 -19.13 0.06 3.55
C ILE A 6 -17.99 0.92 4.10
N PHE A 7 -17.83 2.14 3.58
CA PHE A 7 -16.74 3.03 3.98
C PHE A 7 -16.96 3.63 5.38
N GLU A 8 -18.19 4.07 5.68
CA GLU A 8 -18.54 4.51 7.03
C GLU A 8 -18.40 3.40 8.07
N ASP A 9 -18.78 2.16 7.74
CA ASP A 9 -18.66 1.01 8.64
C ASP A 9 -17.19 0.66 8.95
N VAL A 10 -16.30 0.75 7.95
CA VAL A 10 -14.84 0.58 8.14
C VAL A 10 -14.25 1.67 9.05
N LEU A 11 -14.62 2.94 8.83
CA LEU A 11 -14.15 4.06 9.69
C LEU A 11 -14.74 4.00 11.11
N ARG A 12 -15.88 3.31 11.30
CA ARG A 12 -16.50 3.05 12.61
C ARG A 12 -16.02 1.76 13.28
N GLY A 13 -15.01 1.07 12.73
CA GLY A 13 -14.44 -0.14 13.33
C GLY A 13 -15.27 -1.41 13.17
N ASN A 14 -16.21 -1.46 12.22
CA ASN A 14 -16.89 -2.67 11.82
C ASN A 14 -16.36 -3.15 10.45
N PRO A 15 -15.28 -3.95 10.42
CA PRO A 15 -14.70 -4.42 9.19
C PRO A 15 -15.61 -5.48 8.58
N SER A 16 -16.52 -5.07 7.69
CA SER A 16 -17.25 -6.05 6.90
C SER A 16 -16.23 -6.92 6.16
N ALA A 17 -16.25 -8.23 6.40
CA ALA A 17 -15.31 -9.21 5.83
C ALA A 17 -15.11 -9.04 4.31
N ARG A 18 -16.17 -8.60 3.63
CA ARG A 18 -16.20 -8.31 2.19
C ARG A 18 -15.15 -7.31 1.69
N TRP A 19 -14.71 -6.35 2.50
CA TRP A 19 -13.68 -5.39 2.09
C TRP A 19 -12.29 -6.01 2.12
N PHE A 20 -11.96 -6.78 3.17
CA PHE A 20 -10.68 -7.47 3.31
C PHE A 20 -10.54 -8.67 2.36
N ASP A 21 -11.66 -9.29 1.97
CA ASP A 21 -11.68 -10.39 1.00
C ASP A 21 -11.49 -9.92 -0.47
N SER A 22 -11.55 -8.61 -0.71
CA SER A 22 -11.46 -8.04 -2.06
C SER A 22 -10.01 -7.83 -2.50
N LYS A 23 -9.73 -8.02 -3.80
CA LYS A 23 -8.39 -7.77 -4.38
C LYS A 23 -7.98 -6.28 -4.19
N PRO A 24 -6.67 -5.98 -4.01
CA PRO A 24 -6.18 -4.61 -3.79
C PRO A 24 -6.61 -3.60 -4.86
N GLY A 25 -6.70 -4.02 -6.12
CA GLY A 25 -7.21 -3.19 -7.22
C GLY A 25 -8.66 -2.73 -7.03
N ALA A 26 -9.53 -3.59 -6.52
CA ALA A 26 -10.92 -3.25 -6.23
C ALA A 26 -11.03 -2.29 -5.05
N GLN A 27 -10.19 -2.48 -4.01
CA GLN A 27 -10.09 -1.57 -2.87
C GLN A 27 -9.61 -0.18 -3.32
N LEU A 28 -8.60 -0.12 -4.19
CA LEU A 28 -8.11 1.14 -4.77
C LEU A 28 -9.22 1.88 -5.52
N ARG A 29 -9.94 1.17 -6.39
CA ARG A 29 -11.05 1.76 -7.17
C ARG A 29 -12.13 2.34 -6.25
N ALA A 30 -12.57 1.57 -5.26
CA ALA A 30 -13.61 2.01 -4.34
C ALA A 30 -13.16 3.21 -3.50
N ALA A 31 -11.91 3.21 -3.02
CA ALA A 31 -11.32 4.34 -2.31
C ALA A 31 -11.24 5.61 -3.18
N ARG A 32 -10.86 5.45 -4.46
CA ARG A 32 -10.82 6.55 -5.43
C ARG A 32 -12.22 7.12 -5.71
N GLU A 33 -13.20 6.26 -5.95
CA GLU A 33 -14.59 6.67 -6.21
C GLU A 33 -15.20 7.37 -4.99
N TYR A 34 -14.93 6.89 -3.77
CA TYR A 34 -15.36 7.52 -2.53
C TYR A 34 -14.81 8.95 -2.39
N ARG A 35 -13.56 9.19 -2.80
CA ARG A 35 -12.95 10.53 -2.84
C ARG A 35 -13.42 11.39 -4.03
N GLY A 36 -14.36 10.91 -4.85
CA GLY A 36 -14.84 11.62 -6.04
C GLY A 36 -13.77 11.82 -7.12
N MET A 37 -12.69 11.02 -7.09
CA MET A 37 -11.55 11.21 -7.99
C MET A 37 -11.71 10.39 -9.27
N SER A 38 -11.34 10.98 -10.41
CA SER A 38 -11.14 10.22 -11.66
C SER A 38 -9.80 9.45 -11.62
N GLN A 39 -9.64 8.43 -12.46
CA GLN A 39 -8.35 7.75 -12.61
C GLN A 39 -7.23 8.72 -13.04
N ARG A 40 -7.57 9.72 -13.89
CA ARG A 40 -6.63 10.77 -14.31
C ARG A 40 -6.18 11.65 -13.13
N ALA A 41 -7.11 12.06 -12.27
CA ALA A 41 -6.77 12.86 -11.09
C ALA A 41 -5.84 12.08 -10.12
N LEU A 42 -6.09 10.76 -9.97
CA LEU A 42 -5.20 9.90 -9.18
C LEU A 42 -3.83 9.72 -9.86
N ALA A 43 -3.79 9.61 -11.18
CA ALA A 43 -2.55 9.54 -11.97
C ALA A 43 -1.67 10.77 -11.73
N GLU A 44 -2.26 11.95 -11.89
CA GLU A 44 -1.60 13.24 -11.69
C GLU A 44 -1.08 13.39 -10.25
N GLY A 45 -1.90 13.12 -9.24
CA GLY A 45 -1.47 13.22 -7.84
C GLY A 45 -0.39 12.22 -7.47
N SER A 46 -0.41 11.02 -8.07
CA SER A 46 0.52 9.95 -7.69
C SER A 46 1.79 9.92 -8.54
N GLY A 47 1.83 10.61 -9.69
CA GLY A 47 2.89 10.52 -10.69
C GLY A 47 2.99 9.13 -11.33
N ILE A 48 1.87 8.41 -11.43
CA ILE A 48 1.75 7.10 -12.06
C ILE A 48 0.88 7.25 -13.29
N ASP A 49 1.23 6.56 -14.37
CA ASP A 49 0.46 6.60 -15.61
C ASP A 49 -0.99 6.10 -15.43
N GLN A 50 -1.95 6.75 -16.10
CA GLN A 50 -3.37 6.43 -15.96
C GLN A 50 -3.72 5.03 -16.49
N ALA A 51 -3.05 4.53 -17.53
CA ALA A 51 -3.26 3.16 -18.00
C ALA A 51 -2.72 2.14 -17.00
N THR A 52 -1.69 2.49 -16.23
CA THR A 52 -1.22 1.67 -15.09
C THR A 52 -2.28 1.62 -14.00
N ILE A 53 -2.89 2.74 -13.63
CA ILE A 53 -4.00 2.74 -12.66
C ILE A 53 -5.17 1.87 -13.14
N SER A 54 -5.57 2.00 -14.40
CA SER A 54 -6.64 1.17 -15.00
C SER A 54 -6.34 -0.32 -14.88
N ARG A 55 -5.11 -0.75 -15.21
CA ARG A 55 -4.66 -2.14 -15.06
C ARG A 55 -4.66 -2.61 -13.60
N LEU A 56 -4.24 -1.76 -12.67
CA LEU A 56 -4.24 -2.07 -11.24
C LEU A 56 -5.66 -2.24 -10.71
N GLU A 57 -6.60 -1.35 -11.08
CA GLU A 57 -8.01 -1.49 -10.72
C GLU A 57 -8.67 -2.73 -11.32
N ALA A 58 -8.19 -3.20 -12.48
CA ALA A 58 -8.59 -4.47 -13.09
C ALA A 58 -7.94 -5.71 -12.44
N GLY A 59 -7.04 -5.54 -11.47
CA GLY A 59 -6.43 -6.63 -10.69
C GLY A 59 -5.02 -7.03 -11.13
N SER A 60 -4.32 -6.17 -11.88
CA SER A 60 -2.88 -6.34 -12.11
C SER A 60 -2.10 -6.12 -10.81
N ASP A 61 -0.92 -6.72 -10.73
CA ASP A 61 -0.02 -6.55 -9.60
C ASP A 61 0.93 -5.36 -9.80
N ALA A 62 1.43 -4.81 -8.70
CA ALA A 62 2.46 -3.79 -8.67
C ALA A 62 3.30 -3.87 -7.40
N ARG A 63 4.49 -3.27 -7.47
CA ARG A 63 5.34 -3.09 -6.30
C ARG A 63 4.60 -2.32 -5.20
N PHE A 64 4.86 -2.70 -3.95
CA PHE A 64 4.31 -2.02 -2.78
C PHE A 64 4.52 -0.50 -2.79
N SER A 65 5.67 -0.02 -3.30
CA SER A 65 5.95 1.41 -3.45
C SER A 65 4.96 2.15 -4.36
N THR A 66 4.42 1.47 -5.37
CA THR A 66 3.36 2.00 -6.26
C THR A 66 2.05 2.12 -5.49
N TRP A 67 1.63 1.06 -4.79
CA TRP A 67 0.42 1.09 -3.96
C TRP A 67 0.47 2.19 -2.92
N ARG A 68 1.61 2.34 -2.23
CA ARG A 68 1.83 3.40 -1.24
C ARG A 68 1.63 4.80 -1.82
N ARG A 69 2.13 5.08 -3.03
CA ARG A 69 1.94 6.38 -3.70
C ARG A 69 0.47 6.64 -4.03
N LEU A 70 -0.26 5.61 -4.48
CA LEU A 70 -1.68 5.73 -4.83
C LEU A 70 -2.54 6.00 -3.58
N PHE A 71 -2.36 5.20 -2.52
CA PHE A 71 -3.10 5.39 -1.28
C PHE A 71 -2.72 6.68 -0.54
N ALA A 72 -1.50 7.19 -0.72
CA ALA A 72 -1.10 8.50 -0.23
C ALA A 72 -1.92 9.66 -0.80
N VAL A 73 -2.12 9.67 -2.11
CA VAL A 73 -2.94 10.69 -2.77
C VAL A 73 -4.40 10.62 -2.32
N LEU A 74 -4.89 9.40 -2.09
CA LEU A 74 -6.24 9.16 -1.58
C LEU A 74 -6.38 9.50 -0.09
N GLY A 75 -5.33 10.00 0.57
CA GLY A 75 -5.35 10.36 1.99
C GLY A 75 -5.48 9.16 2.93
N PHE A 76 -5.06 7.97 2.50
CA PHE A 76 -5.01 6.74 3.29
C PHE A 76 -3.60 6.45 3.82
N LEU A 77 -2.83 7.50 4.13
CA LEU A 77 -1.52 7.39 4.76
C LEU A 77 -1.63 7.26 6.28
N SER A 78 -2.35 6.26 6.81
CA SER A 78 -2.22 5.94 8.24
C SER A 78 -2.98 4.68 8.65
N ALA A 79 -2.27 3.56 8.65
CA ALA A 79 -2.32 2.55 9.72
C ALA A 79 -1.02 1.68 9.71
N PHE A 80 0.14 2.30 9.48
CA PHE A 80 1.35 1.87 10.21
C PHE A 80 1.52 2.73 11.48
N ALA A 81 0.49 3.50 11.85
CA ALA A 81 0.30 3.81 13.27
C ALA A 81 0.17 2.45 13.93
N LEU A 82 1.29 2.03 14.51
CA LEU A 82 1.48 0.78 15.20
C LEU A 82 0.17 0.41 15.89
N HIS A 83 -0.46 -0.68 15.48
CA HIS A 83 -1.04 -1.50 16.53
C HIS A 83 0.18 -2.08 17.25
N GLU A 84 0.71 -1.28 18.18
CA GLU A 84 1.80 -1.59 19.10
C GLU A 84 1.39 -2.70 20.10
N SER A 85 0.45 -3.55 19.67
CA SER A 85 -0.27 -4.51 20.50
C SER A 85 -0.39 -5.88 19.81
N SER A 86 0.32 -6.11 18.71
CA SER A 86 0.71 -7.46 18.33
C SER A 86 2.22 -7.56 18.54
N GLU A 87 2.62 -8.15 19.68
CA GLU A 87 4.02 -8.49 19.97
C GLU A 87 4.64 -9.24 18.77
N GLU A 88 3.86 -10.14 18.17
CA GLU A 88 4.23 -10.90 16.98
C GLU A 88 4.58 -10.04 15.75
N ALA A 89 3.87 -8.94 15.51
CA ALA A 89 4.14 -8.06 14.36
C ALA A 89 5.41 -7.23 14.53
N ALA A 90 5.73 -6.82 15.77
CA ALA A 90 6.96 -6.10 16.08
C ALA A 90 8.19 -7.00 15.93
N ASP A 91 8.11 -8.23 16.44
CA ASP A 91 9.20 -9.21 16.38
C ASP A 91 9.53 -9.59 14.93
N LEU A 92 8.52 -9.93 14.12
CA LEU A 92 8.71 -10.24 12.70
C LEU A 92 9.29 -9.07 11.90
N CYS A 93 8.91 -7.84 12.24
CA CYS A 93 9.45 -6.64 11.59
C CYS A 93 10.91 -6.38 11.98
N ALA A 94 11.28 -6.65 13.23
CA ALA A 94 12.66 -6.55 13.70
C ALA A 94 13.57 -7.58 12.99
N GLU A 95 13.14 -8.85 12.91
CA GLU A 95 13.87 -9.93 12.26
C GLU A 95 14.13 -9.67 10.76
N GLU A 96 13.12 -9.18 10.03
CA GLU A 96 13.26 -8.87 8.60
C GLU A 96 14.16 -7.64 8.38
N MET A 97 14.10 -6.64 9.27
CA MET A 97 14.98 -5.47 9.21
C MET A 97 16.45 -5.88 9.40
N GLU A 98 16.74 -6.73 10.38
CA GLU A 98 18.07 -7.24 10.66
C GLU A 98 18.60 -8.08 9.50
N THR A 99 17.76 -8.96 8.93
CA THR A 99 18.09 -9.74 7.74
C THR A 99 18.43 -8.85 6.53
N ARG A 100 17.71 -7.74 6.36
CA ARG A 100 18.00 -6.77 5.27
C ARG A 100 19.30 -6.02 5.49
N LEU A 101 19.58 -5.58 6.71
CA LEU A 101 20.85 -4.95 7.05
C LEU A 101 22.01 -5.93 6.82
N GLN A 102 21.83 -7.19 7.19
CA GLN A 102 22.83 -8.24 6.95
C GLN A 102 23.05 -8.47 5.46
N ARG A 103 21.99 -8.55 4.65
CA ARG A 103 22.08 -8.65 3.17
C ARG A 103 22.73 -7.41 2.53
N MET A 104 22.51 -6.22 3.10
CA MET A 104 23.14 -4.99 2.63
C MET A 104 24.63 -4.93 3.00
N ALA A 105 25.00 -5.40 4.20
CA ALA A 105 26.37 -5.54 4.64
C ALA A 105 27.14 -6.58 3.81
N ASP A 106 26.51 -7.71 3.51
CA ASP A 106 27.07 -8.80 2.70
C ASP A 106 27.18 -8.44 1.20
N LYS A 107 26.38 -7.46 0.75
CA LYS A 107 26.49 -6.86 -0.60
C LYS A 107 27.56 -5.77 -0.73
N THR A 108 28.36 -5.51 0.31
CA THR A 108 29.47 -4.55 0.21
C THR A 108 30.49 -5.08 -0.81
N PRO A 109 30.72 -4.41 -1.96
CA PRO A 109 31.72 -4.88 -2.91
C PRO A 109 33.09 -4.75 -2.26
N ALA A 110 33.89 -5.81 -2.31
CA ALA A 110 35.27 -5.81 -1.84
C ALA A 110 36.02 -4.58 -2.40
N PRO A 111 36.85 -3.90 -1.60
CA PRO A 111 37.56 -2.71 -2.06
C PRO A 111 38.38 -3.05 -3.30
N ARG A 112 38.21 -2.25 -4.36
CA ARG A 112 39.00 -2.39 -5.59
C ARG A 112 40.48 -2.27 -5.22
N ARG A 113 41.23 -3.38 -5.31
CA ARG A 113 42.69 -3.35 -5.20
C ARG A 113 43.20 -2.42 -6.31
N ARG A 114 43.81 -1.29 -5.93
CA ARG A 114 44.57 -0.47 -6.89
C ARG A 114 45.91 -1.17 -7.18
N PRO A 115 46.41 -1.07 -8.44
CA PRO A 115 47.67 -1.66 -8.85
C PRO A 115 48.88 -1.03 -8.15
#